data_AF-A0A7C4WUD8-F1
#
_entry.id   AF-A0A7C4WUD8-F1
#
_cell.length_a   1.000
_cell.length_b   1.000
_cell.length_c   1.000
_cell.angle_alpha   90.00
_cell.angle_beta   90.00
_cell.angle_gamma   90.00
#
_symmetry.space_group_name_H-M   'P 1'
#
loop_
_entity.id
_entity.type
_entity.pdbx_description
1 polymer ?
#
loop_
_entity_poly.entity_id
_entity_poly.type
_entity_poly.pdbx_seq_one_letter_code
_entity_poly.pdbx_strand_id
1 'polypeptide(L)'
;MGRASEGRLRLRDIIALSTVCVAGVDMVVIPAEYSFKHIEGLLKDAFEIAKFKGKVIGVRVIPYHSVKPGESVDLGLFGRVPVIPP
;
A
#
# COMPACT_ATOMS: atom_id res chain seq x y z
N MET A 1 11.56 -8.23 -11.25
CA MET A 1 10.52 -7.18 -11.13
C MET A 1 9.25 -7.82 -10.59
N GLY A 2 8.56 -7.17 -9.65
CA GLY A 2 7.39 -7.73 -8.96
C GLY A 2 6.07 -7.39 -9.65
N ARG A 3 4.97 -8.07 -9.31
CA ARG A 3 3.65 -7.86 -9.94
C ARG A 3 3.07 -6.45 -9.74
N ALA A 4 3.53 -5.73 -8.72
CA ALA A 4 3.19 -4.33 -8.49
C ALA A 4 3.76 -3.40 -9.59
N SER A 5 4.98 -3.64 -10.08
CA SER A 5 5.56 -2.86 -11.18
C SER A 5 4.91 -3.12 -12.54
N GLU A 6 4.14 -4.20 -12.67
CA GLU A 6 3.38 -4.52 -13.89
C GLU A 6 2.02 -3.80 -13.95
N GLY A 7 1.67 -3.01 -12.92
CA GLY A 7 0.37 -2.34 -12.80
C GLY A 7 -0.81 -3.31 -12.58
N ARG A 8 -0.53 -4.60 -12.33
CA ARG A 8 -1.54 -5.65 -12.13
C ARG A 8 -2.08 -5.73 -10.72
N LEU A 9 -1.39 -5.14 -9.75
CA LEU A 9 -1.80 -5.07 -8.35
C LEU A 9 -1.91 -3.61 -7.92
N ARG A 10 -3.07 -3.25 -7.39
CA ARG A 10 -3.35 -1.96 -6.75
C ARG A 10 -3.34 -2.13 -5.23
N LEU A 11 -3.26 -1.01 -4.50
CA LEU A 11 -3.26 -1.03 -3.04
C LEU A 11 -4.53 -1.68 -2.46
N ARG A 12 -5.68 -1.44 -3.09
CA ARG A 12 -6.95 -2.10 -2.80
C ARG A 12 -6.93 -3.62 -2.94
N ASP A 13 -6.16 -4.16 -3.87
CA ASP A 13 -6.05 -5.62 -4.04
C ASP A 13 -5.24 -6.22 -2.88
N ILE A 14 -4.17 -5.53 -2.46
CA ILE A 14 -3.30 -5.97 -1.36
C ILE A 14 -4.08 -5.94 -0.04
N ILE A 15 -4.81 -4.86 0.25
CA ILE A 15 -5.60 -4.77 1.49
C ILE A 15 -6.75 -5.80 1.49
N ALA A 16 -7.35 -6.10 0.33
CA ALA A 16 -8.36 -7.15 0.22
C ALA A 16 -7.76 -8.54 0.54
N LEU A 17 -6.51 -8.83 0.13
CA LEU A 17 -5.83 -10.08 0.48
C LEU A 17 -5.55 -10.19 1.99
N SER A 18 -5.44 -9.06 2.72
CA SER A 18 -5.36 -9.05 4.18
C SER A 18 -6.64 -9.54 4.88
N THR A 19 -7.74 -9.76 4.14
CA THR A 19 -8.91 -10.47 4.69
C THR A 19 -8.62 -11.96 4.87
N VAL A 20 -7.80 -12.56 4.02
CA VAL A 20 -7.46 -13.99 4.08
C VAL A 20 -6.16 -14.25 4.84
N CYS A 21 -5.16 -13.38 4.73
CA CYS A 21 -3.91 -13.45 5.50
C CYS A 21 -3.88 -12.39 6.62
N VAL A 22 -2.90 -12.40 7.52
CA VAL A 22 -2.69 -11.31 8.50
C VAL A 22 -1.54 -10.39 8.09
N ALA A 23 -0.96 -10.62 6.92
CA ALA A 23 0.01 -9.73 6.33
C ALA A 23 -0.76 -8.48 5.87
N GLY A 24 -0.68 -7.42 6.65
CA GLY A 24 -1.27 -6.13 6.30
C GLY A 24 -0.55 -5.48 5.12
N VAL A 25 -0.59 -4.16 5.07
CA VAL A 25 0.12 -3.39 4.04
C VAL A 25 1.47 -2.97 4.63
N ASP A 26 2.57 -3.38 4.02
CA ASP A 26 3.91 -2.94 4.43
C ASP A 26 4.72 -2.44 3.23
N MET A 27 5.56 -1.44 3.46
CA MET A 27 6.50 -0.88 2.49
C MET A 27 5.86 -0.46 1.15
N VAL A 28 4.65 0.10 1.18
CA VAL A 28 4.00 0.62 -0.04
C VAL A 28 4.33 2.09 -0.25
N VAL A 29 4.91 2.41 -1.40
CA VAL A 29 5.16 3.79 -1.80
C VAL A 29 3.95 4.33 -2.56
N ILE A 30 3.46 5.50 -2.13
CA ILE A 30 2.40 6.24 -2.81
C ILE A 30 2.89 7.65 -3.17
N PRO A 31 2.43 8.21 -4.31
CA PRO A 31 2.52 9.64 -4.61
C PRO A 31 1.99 10.50 -3.45
N ALA A 32 2.80 11.46 -3.01
CA ALA A 32 2.43 12.41 -1.96
C ALA A 32 1.31 13.36 -2.38
N GLU A 33 1.09 13.52 -3.69
CA GLU A 33 0.06 14.36 -4.28
C GLU A 33 -1.36 13.76 -4.13
N TYR A 34 -1.48 12.52 -3.64
CA TYR A 34 -2.78 11.93 -3.36
C TYR A 34 -3.47 12.61 -2.18
N SER A 35 -4.78 12.83 -2.33
CA SER A 35 -5.59 13.45 -1.29
C SER A 35 -5.64 12.59 -0.03
N PHE A 36 -5.69 13.27 1.13
CA PHE A 36 -5.90 12.65 2.45
C PHE A 36 -7.06 11.64 2.46
N LYS A 37 -8.09 11.86 1.64
CA LYS A 37 -9.24 10.97 1.49
C LYS A 37 -8.84 9.54 1.06
N HIS A 38 -7.82 9.37 0.23
CA HIS A 38 -7.37 8.03 -0.19
C HIS A 38 -6.68 7.29 0.96
N ILE A 39 -5.84 7.98 1.73
CA ILE A 39 -5.16 7.41 2.91
C ILE A 39 -6.19 7.09 3.99
N GLU A 40 -7.17 7.96 4.21
CA GLU A 40 -8.27 7.73 5.14
C GLU A 40 -9.09 6.48 4.76
N GLY A 41 -9.41 6.32 3.46
CA GLY A 41 -10.08 5.13 2.95
C GLY A 41 -9.29 3.86 3.23
N LEU A 42 -7.98 3.86 2.93
CA LEU A 42 -7.10 2.73 3.21
C LEU A 42 -7.08 2.36 4.70
N LEU A 43 -6.95 3.35 5.59
CA LEU A 43 -6.91 3.11 7.03
C LEU A 43 -8.24 2.58 7.56
N LYS A 44 -9.37 3.09 7.03
CA LYS A 44 -10.71 2.58 7.35
C LYS A 44 -10.87 1.13 6.93
N ASP A 45 -10.47 0.79 5.70
CA ASP A 45 -10.53 -0.60 5.21
C ASP A 45 -9.69 -1.53 6.09
N ALA A 46 -8.45 -1.12 6.40
CA ALA A 46 -7.58 -1.90 7.29
C ALA A 46 -8.16 -2.09 8.70
N PHE A 47 -8.79 -1.04 9.25
CA PHE A 47 -9.44 -1.10 10.55
C PHE A 47 -10.65 -2.05 10.54
N GLU A 48 -11.51 -1.96 9.53
CA GLU A 48 -12.67 -2.85 9.43
C GLU A 48 -12.26 -4.31 9.27
N ILE A 49 -11.21 -4.60 8.49
CA ILE A 49 -10.68 -5.96 8.39
C ILE A 49 -10.10 -6.43 9.73
N ALA A 50 -9.35 -5.56 10.44
CA ALA A 50 -8.80 -5.89 11.75
C ALA A 50 -9.92 -6.22 12.76
N LYS A 51 -11.00 -5.43 12.74
CA LYS A 51 -12.17 -5.60 13.59
C LYS A 51 -12.93 -6.88 13.25
N PHE A 52 -13.15 -7.15 11.97
CA PHE A 52 -13.82 -8.36 11.48
C PHE A 52 -13.04 -9.63 11.84
N LYS A 53 -11.71 -9.61 11.71
CA LYS A 53 -10.87 -10.78 12.02
C LYS A 53 -10.53 -10.93 13.50
N GLY A 54 -10.71 -9.89 14.31
CA GLY A 54 -10.21 -9.85 15.68
C GLY A 54 -8.68 -9.98 15.75
N LYS A 55 -7.96 -9.48 14.74
CA LYS A 55 -6.49 -9.54 14.62
C LYS A 55 -5.94 -8.17 14.29
N VAL A 56 -4.74 -7.88 14.79
CA VAL A 56 -4.04 -6.63 14.49
C VAL A 56 -3.55 -6.65 13.04
N ILE A 57 -3.80 -5.56 12.31
CA ILE A 57 -3.29 -5.35 10.95
C ILE A 57 -2.35 -4.15 10.98
N GLY A 58 -1.14 -4.36 10.46
CA GLY A 58 -0.17 -3.29 10.24
C GLY A 58 -0.42 -2.59 8.91
N VAL A 59 -0.32 -1.26 8.91
CA VAL A 59 -0.30 -0.45 7.69
C VAL A 59 0.94 0.44 7.72
N ARG A 60 1.83 0.27 6.75
CA ARG A 60 2.98 1.13 6.50
C ARG A 60 2.94 1.61 5.05
N VAL A 61 2.69 2.90 4.89
CA VAL A 61 2.66 3.59 3.61
C VAL A 61 3.69 4.70 3.64
N ILE A 62 4.40 4.90 2.54
CA ILE A 62 5.48 5.89 2.40
C ILE A 62 5.05 6.89 1.32
N PRO A 63 4.58 8.09 1.70
CA PRO A 63 4.35 9.17 0.76
C PRO A 63 5.68 9.64 0.18
N TYR A 64 5.75 9.73 -1.15
CA TYR A 64 6.94 10.17 -1.87
C TYR A 64 6.55 11.24 -2.89
N HIS A 65 7.31 12.33 -2.97
CA HIS A 65 7.00 13.45 -3.86
C HIS A 65 7.53 13.21 -5.27
N SER A 66 6.88 13.79 -6.27
CA SER A 66 7.36 13.78 -7.66
C SER A 66 7.50 12.38 -8.26
N VAL A 67 6.61 11.46 -7.89
CA VAL A 67 6.58 10.10 -8.43
C VAL A 67 5.23 9.75 -9.02
N LYS A 68 5.22 8.85 -10.00
CA LYS A 68 3.99 8.38 -10.64
C LYS A 68 3.78 6.89 -10.45
N PRO A 69 2.52 6.40 -10.42
CA PRO A 69 2.24 4.97 -10.39
C PRO A 69 2.97 4.23 -11.52
N GLY A 70 3.58 3.09 -11.18
CA GLY A 70 4.39 2.29 -12.12
C GLY A 70 5.87 2.67 -12.18
N GLU A 71 6.25 3.84 -11.66
CA GLU A 71 7.66 4.15 -11.42
C GLU A 71 8.19 3.35 -10.22
N SER A 72 9.50 3.40 -9.98
CA SER A 72 10.10 2.81 -8.80
C SER A 72 11.05 3.78 -8.14
N VAL A 73 10.98 3.88 -6.82
CA VAL A 73 11.88 4.68 -6.00
C VAL A 73 12.94 3.79 -5.37
N ASP A 74 14.14 4.32 -5.24
CA ASP A 74 15.21 3.68 -4.49
C ASP A 74 15.16 4.15 -3.03
N LEU A 75 14.86 3.22 -2.11
CA LEU A 75 14.81 3.47 -0.67
C LEU A 75 16.13 3.08 0.01
N GLY A 76 17.24 2.95 -0.73
CA GLY A 76 18.57 2.64 -0.20
C GLY A 76 18.64 1.22 0.36
N LEU A 77 18.61 1.08 1.70
CA LEU A 77 18.70 -0.22 2.37
C LEU A 77 17.57 -1.18 1.97
N PHE A 78 16.40 -0.64 1.60
CA PHE A 78 15.23 -1.42 1.18
C PHE A 78 15.18 -1.65 -0.34
N GLY A 79 16.16 -1.14 -1.08
CA GLY A 79 16.27 -1.27 -2.52
C GLY A 79 15.17 -0.54 -3.29
N ARG A 80 14.93 -1.01 -4.51
CA ARG A 80 13.99 -0.39 -5.46
C ARG A 80 12.55 -0.87 -5.22
N VAL A 81 11.69 0.04 -4.78
CA VAL A 81 10.28 -0.23 -4.45
C VAL A 81 9.37 0.41 -5.51
N PRO A 82 8.38 -0.33 -6.05
CA PRO A 82 7.44 0.22 -7.02
C PRO A 82 6.45 1.18 -6.36
N VAL A 83 6.08 2.22 -7.10
CA VAL A 83 5.04 3.18 -6.73
C VAL A 83 3.69 2.60 -7.13
N ILE A 84 2.83 2.35 -6.15
CA ILE A 84 1.54 1.67 -6.36
C ILE A 84 0.41 2.71 -6.32
N PRO A 85 -0.59 2.61 -7.20
CA PRO A 85 -1.79 3.43 -7.10
C PRO A 85 -2.69 2.97 -5.92
N PRO A 86 -3.30 3.92 -5.18
CA PRO A 86 -4.25 3.63 -4.10
C PRO A 86 -5.53 2.92 -4.62
#